data_AF-A0A924LJF6-F1
#
_entry.id   AF-A0A924LJF6-F1
#
_cell.length_a   1.000
_cell.length_b   1.000
_cell.length_c   1.000
_cell.angle_alpha   90.00
_cell.angle_beta   90.00
_cell.angle_gamma   90.00
#
_symmetry.space_group_name_H-M   'P 1'
#
loop_
_entity.id
_entity.type
_entity.pdbx_description
1 polymer ?
#
loop_
_entity_poly.entity_id
_entity_poly.type
_entity_poly.pdbx_seq_one_letter_code
_entity_poly.pdbx_strand_id
1 'polypeptide(L)'
;MAETRLYHAGNRGLQDEFGTTGLADRMETVITRTEFTQSDQDFIEQSIYFFLATATADGQPDCSFKGGPAGFVRVTGPSELAFPDYDGNGMFKSLGNLRA
;
A
#
# COMPACT_ATOMS: atom_id res chain seq x y z
N MET A 1 11.76 -11.86 19.61
CA MET A 1 10.42 -11.47 19.13
C MET A 1 10.59 -11.11 17.66
N ALA A 2 9.74 -11.63 16.77
CA ALA A 2 9.81 -11.25 15.36
C ALA A 2 9.55 -9.75 15.24
N GLU A 3 10.37 -9.05 14.46
CA GLU A 3 10.19 -7.62 14.19
C GLU A 3 8.89 -7.44 13.40
N THR A 4 7.91 -6.76 14.00
CA THR A 4 6.61 -6.48 13.39
C THR A 4 6.79 -5.55 12.20
N ARG A 5 6.10 -5.84 11.10
CA ARG A 5 6.17 -5.01 9.88
C ARG A 5 5.07 -3.94 9.85
N LEU A 6 4.05 -4.08 10.70
CA LEU A 6 2.86 -3.24 10.67
C LEU A 6 2.86 -2.13 11.74
N TYR A 7 3.46 -2.37 12.90
CA TYR A 7 3.31 -1.49 14.05
C TYR A 7 4.64 -0.85 14.45
N HIS A 8 4.66 0.49 14.55
CA HIS A 8 5.80 1.22 15.10
C HIS A 8 5.69 1.38 16.63
N ALA A 9 6.75 1.92 17.26
CA ALA A 9 6.85 2.04 18.72
C ALA A 9 5.63 2.73 19.37
N GLY A 10 5.14 3.83 18.78
CA GLY A 10 3.92 4.50 19.23
C GLY A 10 2.67 3.61 19.25
N ASN A 11 2.45 2.76 18.24
CA ASN A 11 1.32 1.82 18.25
C ASN A 11 1.51 0.78 19.36
N ARG A 12 2.73 0.25 19.52
CA ARG A 12 3.04 -0.75 20.55
C ARG A 12 2.87 -0.20 21.96
N GLY A 13 3.24 1.06 22.20
CA GLY A 13 2.99 1.74 23.46
C GLY A 13 1.50 1.80 23.82
N LEU A 14 0.66 2.21 22.86
CA LEU A 14 -0.80 2.23 23.07
C LEU A 14 -1.38 0.82 23.22
N GLN A 15 -0.88 -0.16 22.46
CA GLN A 15 -1.33 -1.54 22.58
C GLN A 15 -1.01 -2.14 23.95
N ASP A 16 0.16 -1.83 24.50
CA ASP A 16 0.54 -2.22 25.85
C ASP A 16 -0.34 -1.50 26.89
N GLU A 17 -0.49 -0.18 26.77
CA GLU A 17 -1.32 0.64 27.66
C GLU A 17 -2.76 0.14 27.74
N PHE A 18 -3.34 -0.24 26.60
CA PHE A 18 -4.72 -0.76 26.54
C PHE A 18 -4.82 -2.29 26.62
N GLY A 19 -3.71 -3.01 26.84
CA GLY A 19 -3.71 -4.48 26.97
C GLY A 19 -4.14 -5.23 25.71
N THR A 20 -3.91 -4.66 24.52
CA THR A 20 -4.34 -5.20 23.22
C THR A 20 -3.21 -5.82 22.38
N THR A 21 -1.99 -5.93 22.91
CA THR A 21 -0.84 -6.50 22.19
C THR A 21 -1.13 -7.87 21.57
N GLY A 22 -1.76 -8.79 22.33
CA GLY A 22 -2.10 -10.13 21.81
C GLY A 22 -3.15 -10.10 20.69
N LEU A 23 -4.06 -9.13 20.70
CA LEU A 23 -5.01 -8.91 19.60
C LEU A 23 -4.27 -8.35 18.38
N ALA A 24 -3.39 -7.36 18.57
CA ALA A 24 -2.60 -6.76 17.50
C ALA A 24 -1.72 -7.80 16.78
N ASP A 25 -1.05 -8.67 17.54
CA ASP A 25 -0.20 -9.73 16.97
C ASP A 25 -1.04 -10.74 16.17
N ARG A 26 -2.22 -11.12 16.69
CA ARG A 26 -3.15 -11.96 15.94
C ARG A 26 -3.63 -11.27 14.66
N MET A 27 -3.96 -9.99 14.72
CA MET A 27 -4.38 -9.23 13.56
C MET A 27 -3.29 -9.19 12.50
N GLU A 28 -2.04 -8.89 12.85
CA GLU A 28 -0.92 -8.90 11.91
C GLU A 28 -0.81 -10.24 11.17
N THR A 29 -0.96 -11.38 11.86
CA THR A 29 -0.90 -12.70 11.23
C THR A 29 -2.06 -13.01 10.27
N VAL A 30 -3.23 -12.41 10.48
CA VAL A 30 -4.43 -12.71 9.68
C VAL A 30 -4.62 -11.73 8.52
N ILE A 31 -4.20 -10.48 8.68
CA ILE A 31 -4.45 -9.41 7.70
C ILE A 31 -3.24 -9.13 6.81
N THR A 32 -2.03 -9.55 7.20
CA THR A 32 -0.82 -9.30 6.43
C THR A 32 -0.55 -10.46 5.48
N ARG A 33 -0.47 -10.14 4.20
CA ARG A 33 -0.03 -11.06 3.14
C ARG A 33 0.88 -10.31 2.19
N THR A 34 1.83 -11.02 1.60
CA THR A 34 2.79 -10.45 0.65
C THR A 34 2.44 -10.77 -0.79
N GLU A 35 1.54 -11.71 -1.04
CA GLU A 35 1.13 -12.13 -2.38
C GLU A 35 -0.37 -11.92 -2.59
N PHE A 36 -0.72 -11.58 -3.83
CA PHE A 36 -2.09 -11.43 -4.28
C PHE A 36 -2.77 -12.79 -4.41
N THR A 37 -3.99 -12.89 -3.90
CA THR A 37 -4.88 -14.02 -4.16
C THR A 37 -5.63 -13.80 -5.49
N GLN A 38 -6.27 -14.85 -6.02
CA GLN A 38 -7.12 -14.71 -7.20
C GLN A 38 -8.20 -13.63 -7.01
N SER A 39 -8.82 -13.58 -5.81
CA SER A 39 -9.84 -12.57 -5.52
C SER A 39 -9.28 -11.14 -5.54
N ASP A 40 -8.00 -10.94 -5.21
CA ASP A 40 -7.37 -9.62 -5.31
C ASP A 40 -7.16 -9.25 -6.76
N GLN A 41 -6.65 -10.19 -7.56
CA GLN A 41 -6.43 -9.98 -8.99
C GLN A 41 -7.73 -9.57 -9.67
N ASP A 42 -8.82 -10.31 -9.42
CA ASP A 42 -10.13 -10.02 -9.99
C ASP A 42 -10.64 -8.63 -9.59
N PHE A 43 -10.46 -8.24 -8.33
CA PHE A 43 -10.87 -6.92 -7.82
C PHE A 43 -10.01 -5.79 -8.40
N ILE A 44 -8.69 -5.95 -8.38
CA ILE A 44 -7.72 -4.94 -8.84
C ILE A 44 -7.92 -4.69 -10.33
N GLU A 45 -8.01 -5.74 -11.14
CA GLU A 45 -8.12 -5.61 -12.59
C GLU A 45 -9.49 -5.04 -13.04
N GLN A 46 -10.52 -5.14 -12.21
CA GLN A 46 -11.81 -4.47 -12.46
C GLN A 46 -11.84 -3.01 -11.97
N SER A 47 -10.86 -2.59 -11.18
CA SER A 47 -10.80 -1.23 -10.66
C SER A 47 -10.54 -0.21 -11.77
N ILE A 48 -11.31 0.87 -11.77
CA ILE A 48 -11.19 1.98 -12.75
C ILE A 48 -10.41 3.17 -12.18
N TYR A 49 -10.04 3.11 -10.90
CA TYR A 49 -9.11 4.03 -10.26
C TYR A 49 -8.50 3.42 -8.99
N PHE A 50 -7.41 4.02 -8.52
CA PHE A 50 -6.87 3.84 -7.17
C PHE A 50 -6.16 5.11 -6.70
N PHE A 51 -5.77 5.15 -5.44
CA PHE A 51 -4.93 6.20 -4.87
C PHE A 51 -3.53 5.66 -4.60
N LEU A 52 -2.52 6.36 -5.08
CA LEU A 52 -1.11 6.02 -4.88
C LEU A 52 -0.52 6.95 -3.82
N ALA A 53 -0.23 6.38 -2.64
CA ALA A 53 0.54 7.06 -1.61
C ALA A 53 2.04 6.84 -1.85
N THR A 54 2.80 7.92 -1.86
CA THR A 54 4.27 7.91 -1.92
C THR A 54 4.81 8.88 -0.88
N ALA A 55 6.11 8.84 -0.58
CA ALA A 55 6.74 9.82 0.28
C ALA A 55 8.03 10.34 -0.34
N THR A 56 8.39 11.58 -0.03
CA THR A 56 9.72 12.12 -0.31
C THR A 56 10.79 11.37 0.49
N ALA A 57 12.07 11.58 0.16
CA ALA A 57 13.19 10.96 0.87
C ALA A 57 13.25 11.30 2.38
N ASP A 58 12.72 12.46 2.77
CA ASP A 58 12.56 12.89 4.17
C ASP A 58 11.25 12.41 4.82
N GLY A 59 10.46 11.59 4.11
CA GLY A 59 9.26 10.93 4.64
C GLY A 59 7.98 11.76 4.56
N GLN A 60 7.96 12.88 3.82
CA GLN A 60 6.75 13.67 3.64
C GLN A 60 5.79 12.97 2.67
N PRO A 61 4.55 12.62 3.09
CA PRO A 61 3.65 11.86 2.25
C PRO A 61 2.96 12.73 1.18
N ASP A 62 2.70 12.11 0.03
CA ASP A 62 1.86 12.59 -1.06
C ASP A 62 0.88 11.49 -1.47
N CYS A 63 -0.34 11.86 -1.85
CA CYS A 63 -1.35 10.93 -2.32
C CYS A 63 -1.94 11.41 -3.64
N SER A 64 -1.75 10.60 -4.69
CA SER A 64 -2.13 10.94 -6.06
C SER A 64 -3.23 10.00 -6.56
N PHE A 65 -4.25 10.55 -7.22
CA PHE A 65 -5.26 9.75 -7.92
C PHE A 65 -4.68 9.15 -9.22
N LYS A 66 -4.98 7.88 -9.48
CA LYS A 66 -4.64 7.17 -10.73
C LYS A 66 -5.91 6.55 -11.29
N GLY A 67 -6.29 6.88 -12.53
CA GLY A 67 -7.53 6.43 -13.14
C GLY A 67 -7.36 5.97 -14.58
N GLY A 68 -8.20 5.02 -14.99
CA GLY A 68 -8.20 4.45 -16.33
C GLY A 68 -9.41 3.53 -16.56
N PRO A 69 -9.58 2.97 -17.77
CA PRO A 69 -10.58 1.95 -18.01
C PRO A 69 -10.28 0.68 -17.18
N ALA A 70 -11.28 -0.18 -16.95
CA ALA A 70 -11.04 -1.48 -16.32
C ALA A 70 -9.91 -2.24 -17.04
N GLY A 71 -9.01 -2.84 -16.26
CA GLY A 71 -7.78 -3.47 -16.73
C GLY A 71 -6.60 -2.51 -16.96
N PHE A 72 -6.70 -1.22 -16.59
CA PHE A 72 -5.55 -0.31 -16.65
C PHE A 72 -4.47 -0.63 -15.61
N VAL A 73 -4.87 -1.16 -14.45
CA VAL A 73 -3.97 -1.77 -13.47
C VAL A 73 -4.08 -3.29 -13.59
N ARG A 74 -2.93 -3.98 -13.57
CA ARG A 74 -2.82 -5.43 -13.74
C ARG A 74 -1.90 -6.04 -12.71
N VAL A 75 -2.19 -7.27 -12.31
CA VAL A 75 -1.27 -8.07 -11.50
C VAL A 75 -0.33 -8.83 -12.44
N THR A 76 0.95 -8.48 -12.44
CA THR A 76 1.96 -9.06 -13.35
C THR A 76 2.80 -10.16 -12.73
N GLY A 77 2.69 -10.35 -11.41
CA GLY A 77 3.37 -11.38 -10.65
C GLY A 77 2.76 -11.54 -9.26
N PRO A 78 3.24 -12.48 -8.42
CA PRO A 78 2.64 -12.77 -7.12
C PRO A 78 2.50 -11.55 -6.20
N SER A 79 3.40 -10.57 -6.31
CA SER A 79 3.44 -9.35 -5.49
C SER A 79 3.65 -8.10 -6.33
N GLU A 80 3.28 -8.13 -7.61
CA GLU A 80 3.63 -7.07 -8.58
C GLU A 80 2.40 -6.51 -9.28
N LEU A 81 2.34 -5.17 -9.38
CA LEU A 81 1.32 -4.44 -10.11
C LEU A 81 1.96 -3.62 -11.23
N ALA A 82 1.31 -3.59 -12.38
CA ALA A 82 1.64 -2.70 -13.48
C ALA A 82 0.45 -1.81 -13.83
N PHE A 83 0.71 -0.51 -14.01
CA PHE A 83 -0.26 0.47 -14.45
C PHE A 83 0.44 1.60 -15.22
N PRO A 84 -0.24 2.26 -16.17
CA PRO A 84 0.31 3.42 -16.87
C PRO A 84 0.35 4.64 -15.94
N ASP A 85 1.42 5.42 -16.03
CA ASP A 85 1.47 6.78 -15.47
C ASP A 85 1.14 7.78 -16.58
N TYR A 86 0.15 8.62 -16.34
CA TYR A 86 -0.25 9.69 -17.27
C TYR A 86 0.33 11.02 -16.77
N ASP A 87 0.79 11.86 -17.70
CA ASP A 87 1.46 13.14 -17.39
C ASP A 87 0.62 14.10 -16.53
N GLY A 88 -0.72 13.97 -16.57
CA GLY A 88 -1.63 14.65 -15.67
C GLY A 88 -1.48 16.18 -15.68
N ASN A 89 -1.24 16.76 -14.50
CA ASN A 89 -0.99 18.20 -14.30
C ASN A 89 0.50 18.56 -14.34
N GLY A 90 1.37 17.64 -14.75
CA GLY A 90 2.81 17.85 -14.89
C GLY A 90 3.60 17.93 -13.58
N MET A 91 2.99 17.66 -12.42
CA MET A 91 3.70 17.76 -11.13
C MET A 91 4.63 16.56 -10.85
N PHE A 92 4.41 15.41 -11.49
CA PHE A 92 5.20 14.17 -11.32
C PHE A 92 5.50 13.78 -9.86
N LYS A 93 4.62 14.11 -8.91
CA LYS A 93 4.83 13.90 -7.47
C LYS A 93 5.11 12.43 -7.14
N SER A 94 4.29 11.51 -7.66
CA SER A 94 4.46 10.08 -7.38
C SER A 94 5.78 9.53 -7.93
N LEU A 95 6.07 9.74 -9.23
CA LEU A 95 7.29 9.22 -9.86
C LEU A 95 8.56 9.90 -9.33
N GLY A 96 8.49 11.19 -9.03
CA GLY A 96 9.59 11.94 -8.42
C GLY A 96 9.92 11.40 -7.03
N ASN A 97 8.91 11.16 -6.20
CA ASN A 97 9.07 10.54 -4.88
C ASN A 97 9.68 9.12 -4.98
N LEU A 98 9.24 8.29 -5.94
CA LEU A 98 9.74 6.92 -6.12
C LEU A 98 11.18 6.84 -6.64
N ARG A 99 11.70 7.90 -7.26
CA ARG A 99 13.09 7.97 -7.76
C ARG A 99 14.09 8.54 -6.74
N ALA A 100 13.60 9.11 -5.65
CA ALA A 100 14.40 9.79 -4.64
C ALA A 100 15.19 8.82 -3.74
#